data_AF-A0A6I2LVY7-F1
#
_entry.id   AF-A0A6I2LVY7-F1
#
_cell.length_a   1.000
_cell.length_b   1.000
_cell.length_c   1.000
_cell.angle_alpha   90.00
_cell.angle_beta   90.00
_cell.angle_gamma   90.00
#
_symmetry.space_group_name_H-M   'P 1'
#
loop_
_entity.id
_entity.type
_entity.pdbx_description
1 polymer ?
#
loop_
_entity_poly.entity_id
_entity_poly.type
_entity_poly.pdbx_seq_one_letter_code
_entity_poly.pdbx_strand_id
1 'polypeptide(L)'
;MITLLQQTTAPVAVETTSPEAGAVTITVPPGSSPPSVEAAIEGALPTVTMPMTTAPAPESAGGIPQIDFTTFGNQIFWLILTIVASWWVLSRVALPRIGGVLADRQNAISGDLGAAEEFKRKARDAESAYEKALAAARSEAQGIAAEQKAGVQAEIDAAIAHADAEIAARAAESERRIGEIRESSLDDARSVAREVTAELVRAFGGQPDEASVTAAVDRRLQAAS
;
A
#
# COMPACT_ATOMS: atom_id res chain seq x y z
N MET A 1 12.33 32.94 -35.29
CA MET A 1 12.51 33.91 -34.18
C MET A 1 12.54 33.10 -32.89
N ILE A 2 13.73 32.58 -32.57
CA ILE A 2 14.53 32.99 -31.39
C ILE A 2 13.89 32.42 -30.12
N THR A 3 14.28 31.20 -29.73
CA THR A 3 15.33 30.95 -28.71
C THR A 3 14.86 31.28 -27.30
N LEU A 4 14.48 30.22 -26.58
CA LEU A 4 14.61 30.03 -25.13
C LEU A 4 14.56 28.50 -24.93
N LEU A 5 15.63 27.77 -25.26
CA LEU A 5 16.68 27.33 -24.32
C LEU A 5 16.08 26.70 -23.06
N GLN A 6 16.05 25.36 -23.04
CA GLN A 6 17.05 24.58 -22.29
C GLN A 6 16.97 24.82 -20.77
N GLN A 7 16.07 24.07 -20.13
CA GLN A 7 16.28 23.62 -18.77
C GLN A 7 15.79 22.17 -18.73
N THR A 8 16.60 21.27 -19.27
CA THR A 8 17.50 20.40 -18.51
C THR A 8 16.73 19.41 -17.65
N THR A 9 16.60 18.22 -18.21
CA THR A 9 16.35 16.95 -17.55
C THR A 9 17.41 16.77 -16.46
N ALA A 10 17.05 17.00 -15.20
CA ALA A 10 17.88 16.62 -14.06
C ALA A 10 17.53 15.19 -13.65
N PRO A 11 18.50 14.28 -13.47
CA PRO A 11 18.23 12.94 -12.97
C PRO A 11 17.87 12.99 -11.47
N VAL A 12 16.87 12.20 -11.12
CA VAL A 12 16.50 11.86 -9.74
C VAL A 12 17.69 11.17 -9.07
N ALA A 13 18.44 11.91 -8.26
CA ALA A 13 19.41 11.33 -7.34
C ALA A 13 18.65 10.75 -6.15
N VAL A 14 18.47 9.43 -6.18
CA VAL A 14 18.10 8.63 -5.01
C VAL A 14 19.34 8.58 -4.11
N GLU A 15 19.36 9.39 -3.06
CA GLU A 15 20.38 9.30 -2.01
C GLU A 15 20.06 8.08 -1.12
N THR A 16 20.47 6.90 -1.58
CA THR A 16 20.52 5.69 -0.77
C THR A 16 21.78 5.72 0.07
N THR A 17 21.71 6.21 1.31
CA THR A 17 22.74 5.89 2.31
C THR A 17 22.31 4.64 3.06
N SER A 18 22.65 3.48 2.51
CA SER A 18 22.70 2.20 3.24
C SER A 18 24.17 1.81 3.39
N PRO A 19 24.62 1.37 4.59
CA PRO A 19 26.03 1.14 4.86
C PRO A 19 26.45 -0.22 4.32
N GLU A 20 27.39 -0.23 3.38
CA GLU A 20 28.10 -1.43 2.96
C GLU A 20 29.36 -1.62 3.83
N ALA A 21 29.61 -2.88 4.16
CA ALA A 21 30.70 -3.37 4.98
C ALA A 21 32.08 -2.93 4.47
N GLY A 22 32.89 -2.35 5.37
CA GLY A 22 34.30 -2.07 5.16
C GLY A 22 35.07 -2.31 6.46
N ALA A 23 36.00 -3.25 6.41
CA ALA A 23 36.79 -3.73 7.54
C ALA A 23 37.47 -2.60 8.34
N VAL A 24 37.33 -2.66 9.67
CA VAL A 24 38.15 -1.87 10.60
C VAL A 24 39.55 -2.48 10.61
N THR A 25 40.44 -1.95 9.77
CA THR A 25 41.87 -2.20 9.88
C THR A 25 42.43 -1.35 11.01
N ILE A 26 42.68 -1.97 12.16
CA ILE A 26 43.56 -1.41 13.19
C ILE A 26 44.99 -1.50 12.62
N THR A 27 45.46 -0.40 12.04
CA THR A 27 46.88 -0.23 11.73
C THR A 27 47.61 0.19 13.01
N VAL A 28 48.39 -0.75 13.54
CA VAL A 28 49.44 -0.49 14.54
C VAL A 28 50.68 -0.01 13.77
N PRO A 29 51.25 1.17 14.05
CA PRO A 29 52.56 1.52 13.52
C PRO A 29 53.66 0.72 14.23
N PRO A 30 54.62 0.11 13.50
CA PRO A 30 55.77 -0.56 14.10
C PRO A 30 56.79 0.47 14.61
N GLY A 31 57.57 0.04 15.60
CA GLY A 31 58.32 0.91 16.48
C GLY A 31 59.46 1.72 15.84
N SER A 32 59.79 2.79 16.55
CA SER A 32 61.11 3.38 16.60
C SER A 32 61.33 4.00 17.99
N SER A 33 62.08 3.27 18.83
CA SER A 33 62.88 3.87 19.90
C SER A 33 64.29 4.11 19.34
N PRO A 34 65.13 4.92 20.01
CA PRO A 34 65.01 6.34 20.31
C PRO A 34 66.20 7.11 19.69
N PRO A 35 66.30 8.43 19.87
CA PRO A 35 67.60 8.94 20.30
C PRO A 35 67.53 9.63 21.65
N SER A 36 68.54 9.33 22.45
CA SER A 36 68.89 9.88 23.74
C SER A 36 68.66 11.39 23.82
N VAL A 37 67.81 11.81 24.77
CA VAL A 37 67.80 13.19 25.28
C VAL A 37 68.42 13.18 26.66
N GLU A 38 69.70 12.84 26.67
CA GLU A 38 70.63 13.12 27.75
C GLU A 38 71.56 14.22 27.22
N ALA A 39 71.06 15.47 27.22
CA ALA A 39 71.83 16.71 27.12
C ALA A 39 70.88 17.92 27.18
N ALA A 40 71.29 18.96 27.90
CA ALA A 40 70.65 20.28 28.04
C ALA A 40 69.60 20.45 29.16
N ILE A 41 70.04 20.28 30.41
CA ILE A 41 69.66 21.20 31.51
C ILE A 41 70.89 21.40 32.41
N GLU A 42 71.90 22.04 31.83
CA GLU A 42 73.02 22.62 32.56
C GLU A 42 72.98 24.12 32.29
N GLY A 43 72.61 24.90 33.31
CA GLY A 43 72.53 26.36 33.15
C GLY A 43 71.63 27.08 34.14
N ALA A 44 72.11 27.17 35.39
CA ALA A 44 71.95 28.33 36.27
C ALA A 44 70.63 28.55 37.04
N LEU A 45 70.82 28.52 38.38
CA LEU A 45 70.15 29.27 39.47
C LEU A 45 69.15 28.49 40.34
N PRO A 46 69.18 28.68 41.66
CA PRO A 46 70.23 28.22 42.57
C PRO A 46 69.69 27.15 43.53
N THR A 47 70.53 26.18 43.89
CA THR A 47 70.34 25.34 45.08
C THR A 47 70.15 26.26 46.28
N VAL A 48 68.92 26.36 46.80
CA VAL A 48 68.66 26.93 48.12
C VAL A 48 69.19 25.90 49.13
N THR A 49 70.49 25.96 49.35
CA THR A 49 71.14 25.43 50.55
C THR A 49 70.63 26.31 51.69
N MET A 50 69.55 25.91 52.36
CA MET A 50 69.20 26.56 53.62
C MET A 50 70.31 26.24 54.62
N PRO A 51 70.96 27.24 55.23
CA PRO A 51 71.84 26.97 56.35
C PRO A 51 70.98 26.41 57.48
N MET A 52 71.24 25.15 57.86
CA MET A 52 70.71 24.55 59.07
C MET A 52 71.37 25.28 60.25
N THR A 53 70.86 26.46 60.59
CA THR A 53 71.15 27.15 61.84
C THR A 53 70.32 26.48 62.92
N THR A 54 70.97 25.65 63.72
CA THR A 54 70.45 25.23 65.02
C THR A 54 70.59 26.42 65.97
N ALA A 55 69.52 27.22 66.08
CA ALA A 55 69.36 28.16 67.18
C ALA A 55 68.82 27.40 68.41
N PRO A 56 69.23 27.75 69.65
CA PRO A 56 68.88 27.02 70.86
C PRO A 56 67.38 27.06 71.13
N ALA A 57 66.82 25.90 71.45
CA ALA A 57 65.44 25.72 71.87
C ALA A 57 65.18 26.41 73.22
N PRO A 58 64.17 27.28 73.34
CA PRO A 58 63.46 27.46 74.59
C PRO A 58 62.36 26.40 74.70
N GLU A 59 62.45 25.63 75.76
CA GLU A 59 61.53 24.58 76.12
C GLU A 59 60.18 25.18 76.54
N SER A 60 59.10 24.75 75.90
CA SER A 60 57.78 24.72 76.51
C SER A 60 56.89 23.67 75.85
N ALA A 61 56.30 22.87 76.73
CA ALA A 61 55.44 21.72 76.51
C ALA A 61 54.45 21.83 75.34
N GLY A 62 54.40 20.80 74.49
CA GLY A 62 53.18 20.45 73.76
C GLY A 62 53.41 19.85 72.38
N GLY A 63 53.41 18.51 72.30
CA GLY A 63 53.11 17.77 71.06
C GLY A 63 54.14 17.90 69.94
N ILE A 64 54.02 17.03 68.94
CA ILE A 64 54.81 17.08 67.71
C ILE A 64 54.67 18.50 67.12
N PRO A 65 55.75 19.19 66.69
CA PRO A 65 55.71 20.60 66.24
C PRO A 65 54.82 20.88 65.00
N GLN A 66 54.13 19.87 64.47
CA GLN A 66 53.09 19.99 63.44
C GLN A 66 51.66 20.15 64.01
N ILE A 67 51.42 19.78 65.26
CA ILE A 67 50.09 19.72 65.86
C ILE A 67 49.97 20.78 66.95
N ASP A 68 49.98 22.05 66.53
CA ASP A 68 49.70 23.19 67.41
C ASP A 68 48.18 23.49 67.41
N PHE A 69 47.51 23.05 68.46
CA PHE A 69 46.06 23.21 68.65
C PHE A 69 45.60 24.66 68.83
N THR A 70 46.51 25.62 69.05
CA THR A 70 46.14 27.04 69.24
C THR A 70 45.55 27.68 67.97
N THR A 71 45.92 27.20 66.78
CA THR A 71 45.40 27.69 65.50
C THR A 71 44.19 26.89 64.97
N PHE A 72 43.86 25.76 65.60
CA PHE A 72 42.80 24.86 65.15
C PHE A 72 41.41 25.54 65.21
N GLY A 73 41.16 26.40 66.20
CA GLY A 73 39.87 27.11 66.29
C GLY A 73 39.59 28.00 65.07
N ASN A 74 40.60 28.75 64.61
CA ASN A 74 40.48 29.57 63.40
C ASN A 74 40.34 28.72 62.13
N GLN A 75 41.11 27.63 62.00
CA GLN A 75 41.02 26.72 60.87
C GLN A 75 39.65 26.03 60.79
N ILE A 76 39.12 25.57 61.92
CA ILE A 76 37.79 24.93 62.02
C ILE A 76 36.70 25.95 61.67
N PHE A 77 36.81 27.20 62.12
CA PHE A 77 35.86 28.26 61.74
C PHE A 77 35.80 28.45 60.23
N TRP A 78 36.95 28.56 59.55
CA TRP A 78 37.00 28.68 58.09
C TRP A 78 36.56 27.38 57.37
N LEU A 79 36.86 26.20 57.93
CA LEU A 79 36.38 24.92 57.40
C LEU A 79 34.85 24.85 57.41
N ILE A 80 34.23 25.19 58.54
CA ILE A 80 32.77 25.23 58.64
C ILE A 80 32.20 26.29 57.69
N LEU A 81 32.79 27.50 57.65
CA LEU A 81 32.32 28.57 56.79
C LEU A 81 32.39 28.19 55.30
N THR A 82 33.49 27.58 54.85
CA THR A 82 33.66 27.17 53.45
C THR A 82 32.78 25.97 53.08
N ILE A 83 32.57 25.01 54.00
CA ILE A 83 31.62 23.92 53.81
C ILE A 83 30.20 24.44 53.71
N VAL A 84 29.77 25.34 54.61
CA VAL A 84 28.42 25.92 54.58
C VAL A 84 28.22 26.77 53.32
N ALA A 85 29.21 27.58 52.95
CA ALA A 85 29.17 28.37 51.72
C ALA A 85 29.10 27.46 50.48
N SER A 86 29.92 26.40 50.41
CA SER A 86 29.87 25.43 49.31
C SER A 86 28.56 24.65 49.27
N TRP A 87 28.04 24.24 50.42
CA TRP A 87 26.75 23.58 50.54
C TRP A 87 25.61 24.47 50.06
N TRP A 88 25.65 25.75 50.40
CA TRP A 88 24.65 26.73 49.95
C TRP A 88 24.70 26.91 48.43
N VAL A 89 25.89 27.05 47.84
CA VAL A 89 26.08 27.16 46.39
C VAL A 89 25.61 25.89 45.67
N LEU A 90 26.00 24.70 46.14
CA LEU A 90 25.58 23.43 45.53
C LEU A 90 24.06 23.25 45.63
N SER A 91 23.48 23.54 46.80
CA SER A 91 22.04 23.40 47.03
C SER A 91 21.23 24.37 46.17
N ARG A 92 21.71 25.61 46.00
CA ARG A 92 20.94 26.65 45.33
C ARG A 92 21.22 26.79 43.83
N VAL A 93 22.36 26.32 43.34
CA VAL A 93 22.80 26.49 41.94
C VAL A 93 23.01 25.16 41.22
N ALA A 94 23.75 24.21 41.82
CA ALA A 94 24.10 22.96 41.13
C ALA A 94 22.92 21.99 41.02
N LEU A 95 22.22 21.72 42.13
CA LEU A 95 21.04 20.84 42.15
C LEU A 95 19.91 21.32 41.23
N PRO A 96 19.47 22.61 41.26
CA PRO A 96 18.39 23.05 40.38
C PRO A 96 18.76 23.05 38.89
N ARG A 97 20.04 23.26 38.54
CA ARG A 97 20.47 23.19 37.12
C ARG A 97 20.40 21.77 36.56
N ILE A 98 20.81 20.77 37.34
CA ILE A 98 20.71 19.36 36.93
C ILE A 98 19.24 18.92 36.91
N GLY A 99 18.44 19.36 37.89
CA GLY A 99 17.00 19.11 37.93
C GLY A 99 16.25 19.67 36.71
N GLY A 100 16.61 20.88 36.25
CA GLY A 100 16.03 21.48 35.03
C GLY A 100 16.26 20.64 33.77
N VAL A 101 17.51 20.24 33.51
CA VAL A 101 17.84 19.41 32.33
C VAL A 101 17.14 18.05 32.37
N LEU A 102 17.01 17.45 33.56
CA LEU A 102 16.32 16.17 33.70
C LEU A 102 14.80 16.33 33.51
N ALA A 103 14.21 17.42 33.98
CA ALA A 103 12.81 17.75 33.74
C ALA A 103 12.54 18.00 32.25
N ASP A 104 13.42 18.74 31.57
CA ASP A 104 13.30 19.01 30.12
C ASP A 104 13.34 17.72 29.31
N ARG A 105 14.27 16.80 29.63
CA ARG A 105 14.33 15.48 28.97
C ARG A 105 13.10 14.64 29.24
N GLN A 106 12.62 14.60 30.48
CA GLN A 106 11.39 13.86 30.81
C GLN A 106 10.17 14.43 30.10
N ASN A 107 10.08 15.76 29.99
CA ASN A 107 9.01 16.44 29.27
C ASN A 107 9.08 16.14 27.76
N ALA A 108 10.27 16.17 27.16
CA ALA A 108 10.48 15.80 25.76
C ALA A 108 10.09 14.33 25.50
N ILE A 109 10.57 13.39 26.33
CA ILE A 109 10.23 11.96 26.20
C ILE A 109 8.73 11.74 26.36
N SER A 110 8.08 12.39 27.33
CA SER A 110 6.63 12.26 27.55
C SER A 110 5.84 12.85 26.38
N GLY A 111 6.30 13.98 25.84
CA GLY A 111 5.74 14.58 24.63
C GLY A 111 5.86 13.67 23.41
N ASP A 112 7.04 13.11 23.19
CA ASP A 112 7.32 12.19 22.08
C ASP A 112 6.51 10.89 22.21
N LEU A 113 6.37 10.35 23.44
CA LEU A 113 5.54 9.18 23.70
C LEU A 113 4.07 9.46 23.43
N GLY A 114 3.55 10.61 23.89
CA GLY A 114 2.17 11.03 23.62
C GLY A 114 1.91 11.23 22.11
N ALA A 115 2.86 11.85 21.40
CA ALA A 115 2.79 12.02 19.95
C ALA A 115 2.82 10.66 19.22
N ALA A 116 3.70 9.75 19.65
CA ALA A 116 3.77 8.40 19.08
C ALA A 116 2.48 7.59 19.30
N GLU A 117 1.87 7.68 20.49
CA GLU A 117 0.58 7.07 20.78
C GLU A 117 -0.55 7.67 19.94
N GLU A 118 -0.56 8.99 19.77
CA GLU A 118 -1.52 9.66 18.90
C GLU A 118 -1.37 9.23 17.43
N PHE A 119 -0.15 9.17 16.90
CA PHE A 119 0.10 8.70 15.55
C PHE A 119 -0.27 7.22 15.38
N LYS A 120 0.01 6.38 16.39
CA LYS A 120 -0.40 4.98 16.40
C LYS A 120 -1.93 4.84 16.39
N ARG A 121 -2.63 5.65 17.19
CA ARG A 121 -4.11 5.68 17.19
C ARG A 121 -4.64 6.13 15.84
N LYS A 122 -4.15 7.24 15.28
CA LYS A 122 -4.55 7.73 13.95
C LYS A 122 -4.30 6.70 12.85
N ALA A 123 -3.17 5.99 12.89
CA ALA A 123 -2.86 4.92 11.94
C ALA A 123 -3.85 3.75 12.07
N ARG A 124 -4.19 3.32 13.30
CA ARG A 124 -5.20 2.29 13.54
C ARG A 124 -6.60 2.71 13.10
N ASP A 125 -6.98 3.96 13.36
CA ASP A 125 -8.27 4.50 12.95
C ASP A 125 -8.36 4.58 11.42
N ALA A 126 -7.28 5.01 10.75
CA ALA A 126 -7.19 5.03 9.30
C ALA A 126 -7.21 3.63 8.68
N GLU A 127 -6.51 2.66 9.29
CA GLU A 127 -6.54 1.24 8.89
C GLU A 127 -7.96 0.69 8.98
N SER A 128 -8.65 0.91 10.10
CA SER A 128 -10.04 0.48 10.27
C SER A 128 -10.99 1.15 9.29
N ALA A 129 -10.82 2.45 9.02
CA ALA A 129 -11.62 3.16 8.03
C ALA A 129 -11.38 2.63 6.61
N TYR A 130 -10.14 2.35 6.26
CA TYR A 130 -9.76 1.75 4.97
C TYR A 130 -10.37 0.35 4.80
N GLU A 131 -10.26 -0.51 5.81
CA GLU A 131 -10.85 -1.86 5.78
C GLU A 131 -12.37 -1.81 5.65
N LYS A 132 -13.03 -0.90 6.38
CA LYS A 132 -14.49 -0.68 6.26
C LYS A 132 -14.87 -0.19 4.87
N ALA A 133 -14.14 0.76 4.31
CA ALA A 133 -14.39 1.26 2.96
C ALA A 133 -14.22 0.16 1.91
N LEU A 134 -13.18 -0.67 2.06
CA LEU A 134 -12.94 -1.81 1.16
C LEU A 134 -14.03 -2.88 1.28
N ALA A 135 -14.50 -3.18 2.50
CA ALA A 135 -15.59 -4.11 2.71
C ALA A 135 -16.91 -3.58 2.13
N ALA A 136 -17.22 -2.30 2.35
CA ALA A 136 -18.40 -1.64 1.79
C ALA A 136 -18.37 -1.64 0.26
N ALA A 137 -17.25 -1.24 -0.36
CA ALA A 137 -17.09 -1.23 -1.81
C ALA A 137 -17.24 -2.64 -2.42
N ARG A 138 -16.69 -3.68 -1.76
CA ARG A 138 -16.88 -5.08 -2.20
C ARG A 138 -18.34 -5.52 -2.10
N SER A 139 -19.01 -5.19 -0.99
CA SER A 139 -20.43 -5.51 -0.81
C SER A 139 -21.31 -4.79 -1.84
N GLU A 140 -21.03 -3.52 -2.11
CA GLU A 140 -21.74 -2.73 -3.11
C GLU A 140 -21.52 -3.28 -4.52
N ALA A 141 -20.27 -3.60 -4.89
CA ALA A 141 -19.97 -4.22 -6.17
C ALA A 141 -20.67 -5.58 -6.35
N GLN A 142 -20.73 -6.40 -5.30
CA GLN A 142 -21.48 -7.65 -5.32
C GLN A 142 -22.99 -7.42 -5.46
N GLY A 143 -23.53 -6.42 -4.77
CA GLY A 143 -24.94 -6.00 -4.89
C GLY A 143 -25.28 -5.58 -6.32
N ILE A 144 -24.48 -4.68 -6.91
CA ILE A 144 -24.66 -4.21 -8.29
C ILE A 144 -24.54 -5.39 -9.26
N ALA A 145 -23.54 -6.27 -9.11
CA ALA A 145 -23.39 -7.42 -9.99
C ALA A 145 -24.59 -8.38 -9.92
N ALA A 146 -25.16 -8.59 -8.73
CA ALA A 146 -26.34 -9.42 -8.54
C ALA A 146 -27.59 -8.78 -9.16
N GLU A 147 -27.80 -7.49 -8.94
CA GLU A 147 -28.92 -6.72 -9.50
C GLU A 147 -28.86 -6.68 -11.03
N GLN A 148 -27.69 -6.37 -11.61
CA GLN A 148 -27.50 -6.36 -13.06
C GLN A 148 -27.72 -7.75 -13.67
N LYS A 149 -27.22 -8.81 -13.02
CA LYS A 149 -27.45 -10.18 -13.48
C LYS A 149 -28.93 -10.54 -13.45
N ALA A 150 -29.66 -10.14 -12.41
CA ALA A 150 -31.10 -10.37 -12.32
C ALA A 150 -31.87 -9.58 -13.40
N GLY A 151 -31.52 -8.31 -13.62
CA GLY A 151 -32.11 -7.47 -14.67
C GLY A 151 -31.88 -8.04 -16.07
N VAL A 152 -30.63 -8.37 -16.39
CA VAL A 152 -30.27 -8.98 -17.69
C VAL A 152 -30.97 -10.33 -17.89
N GLN A 153 -31.07 -11.17 -16.85
CA GLN A 153 -31.80 -12.44 -16.97
C GLN A 153 -33.28 -12.21 -17.28
N ALA A 154 -33.93 -11.24 -16.62
CA ALA A 154 -35.32 -10.90 -16.91
C ALA A 154 -35.51 -10.36 -18.33
N GLU A 155 -34.58 -9.55 -18.84
CA GLU A 155 -34.59 -9.08 -20.23
C GLU A 155 -34.40 -10.23 -21.23
N ILE A 156 -33.49 -11.17 -20.94
CA ILE A 156 -33.29 -12.38 -21.75
C ILE A 156 -34.56 -13.22 -21.77
N ASP A 157 -35.18 -13.47 -20.62
CA ASP A 157 -36.39 -14.27 -20.54
C ASP A 157 -37.56 -13.62 -21.32
N ALA A 158 -37.68 -12.29 -21.24
CA ALA A 158 -38.67 -11.53 -22.01
C ALA A 158 -38.39 -11.59 -23.53
N ALA A 159 -37.12 -11.48 -23.94
CA ALA A 159 -36.72 -11.57 -25.34
C ALA A 159 -36.96 -12.98 -25.91
N ILE A 160 -36.69 -14.03 -25.13
CA ILE A 160 -36.98 -15.42 -25.50
C ILE A 160 -38.49 -15.60 -25.68
N ALA A 161 -39.30 -15.15 -24.72
CA ALA A 161 -40.76 -15.27 -24.81
C ALA A 161 -41.33 -14.54 -26.05
N HIS A 162 -40.79 -13.36 -26.38
CA HIS A 162 -41.17 -12.62 -27.58
C HIS A 162 -40.75 -13.36 -28.86
N ALA A 163 -39.52 -13.86 -28.92
CA ALA A 163 -39.01 -14.62 -30.05
C ALA A 163 -39.83 -15.90 -30.29
N ASP A 164 -40.16 -16.64 -29.23
CA ASP A 164 -40.99 -17.83 -29.30
C ASP A 164 -42.40 -17.51 -29.83
N ALA A 165 -43.00 -16.40 -29.39
CA ALA A 165 -44.29 -15.95 -29.89
C ALA A 165 -44.23 -15.58 -31.39
N GLU A 166 -43.19 -14.88 -31.83
CA GLU A 166 -42.98 -14.58 -33.26
C GLU A 166 -42.76 -15.84 -34.11
N ILE A 167 -41.94 -16.77 -33.61
CA ILE A 167 -41.69 -18.05 -34.29
C ILE A 167 -42.99 -18.84 -34.42
N ALA A 168 -43.78 -18.94 -33.35
CA ALA A 168 -45.08 -19.61 -33.38
C ALA A 168 -46.04 -18.95 -34.38
N ALA A 169 -46.08 -17.62 -34.44
CA ALA A 169 -46.91 -16.90 -35.39
C ALA A 169 -46.48 -17.15 -36.84
N ARG A 170 -45.17 -17.10 -37.13
CA ARG A 170 -44.62 -17.39 -38.47
C ARG A 170 -44.80 -18.85 -38.87
N ALA A 171 -44.69 -19.77 -37.92
CA ALA A 171 -44.96 -21.19 -38.16
C ALA A 171 -46.43 -21.41 -38.54
N ALA A 172 -47.37 -20.83 -37.78
CA ALA A 172 -48.80 -20.90 -38.09
C ALA A 172 -49.15 -20.26 -39.44
N GLU A 173 -48.52 -19.13 -39.80
CA GLU A 173 -48.68 -18.52 -41.12
C GLU A 173 -48.17 -19.44 -42.24
N SER A 174 -46.99 -20.03 -42.05
CA SER A 174 -46.38 -20.94 -43.02
C SER A 174 -47.21 -22.20 -43.20
N GLU A 175 -47.76 -22.76 -42.11
CA GLU A 175 -48.67 -23.90 -42.15
C GLU A 175 -49.94 -23.59 -42.95
N ARG A 176 -50.56 -22.40 -42.75
CA ARG A 176 -51.71 -21.98 -43.57
C ARG A 176 -51.35 -21.88 -45.05
N ARG A 177 -50.25 -21.21 -45.38
CA ARG A 177 -49.80 -21.06 -46.78
C ARG A 177 -49.48 -22.40 -47.43
N ILE A 178 -48.86 -23.32 -46.70
CA ILE A 178 -48.61 -24.69 -47.19
C ILE A 178 -49.93 -25.42 -47.41
N GLY A 179 -50.92 -25.26 -46.52
CA GLY A 179 -52.26 -25.79 -46.68
C GLY A 179 -52.94 -25.29 -47.96
N GLU A 180 -52.94 -23.98 -48.17
CA GLU A 180 -53.50 -23.34 -49.37
C GLU A 180 -52.81 -23.80 -50.66
N ILE A 181 -51.47 -23.85 -50.67
CA ILE A 181 -50.70 -24.33 -51.83
C ILE A 181 -51.00 -25.81 -52.09
N ARG A 182 -51.17 -26.63 -51.06
CA ARG A 182 -51.50 -28.05 -51.21
C ARG A 182 -52.89 -28.23 -51.82
N GLU A 183 -53.87 -27.44 -51.38
CA GLU A 183 -55.23 -27.46 -51.94
C GLU A 183 -55.24 -26.99 -53.40
N SER A 184 -54.60 -25.85 -53.69
CA SER A 184 -54.52 -25.33 -55.07
C SER A 184 -53.78 -26.29 -55.99
N SER A 185 -52.68 -26.91 -55.53
CA SER A 185 -51.92 -27.89 -56.32
C SER A 185 -52.74 -29.12 -56.67
N LEU A 186 -53.65 -29.55 -55.79
CA LEU A 186 -54.54 -30.69 -56.07
C LEU A 186 -55.58 -30.34 -57.15
N ASP A 187 -56.13 -29.13 -57.12
CA ASP A 187 -57.07 -28.66 -58.13
C ASP A 187 -56.39 -28.37 -59.48
N ASP A 188 -55.20 -27.76 -59.46
CA ASP A 188 -54.38 -27.57 -60.66
C ASP A 188 -54.01 -28.92 -61.28
N ALA A 189 -53.60 -29.90 -60.46
CA ALA A 189 -53.30 -31.25 -60.93
C ALA A 189 -54.52 -31.96 -61.54
N ARG A 190 -55.73 -31.78 -60.96
CA ARG A 190 -56.99 -32.28 -61.54
C ARG A 190 -57.28 -31.63 -62.89
N SER A 191 -57.13 -30.31 -62.99
CA SER A 191 -57.37 -29.56 -64.22
C SER A 191 -56.43 -30.02 -65.34
N VAL A 192 -55.12 -30.07 -65.05
CA VAL A 192 -54.10 -30.55 -66.01
C VAL A 192 -54.34 -32.00 -66.40
N ALA A 193 -54.71 -32.87 -65.46
CA ALA A 193 -55.01 -34.27 -65.79
C ALA A 193 -56.23 -34.40 -66.73
N ARG A 194 -57.27 -33.60 -66.53
CA ARG A 194 -58.45 -33.56 -67.43
C ARG A 194 -58.08 -33.03 -68.82
N GLU A 195 -57.31 -31.95 -68.89
CA GLU A 195 -56.87 -31.34 -70.14
C GLU A 195 -55.97 -32.29 -70.96
N VAL A 196 -54.97 -32.90 -70.31
CA VAL A 196 -54.09 -33.89 -70.95
C VAL A 196 -54.87 -35.12 -71.40
N THR A 197 -55.84 -35.60 -70.62
CA THR A 197 -56.69 -36.74 -71.01
C THR A 197 -57.58 -36.39 -72.22
N ALA A 198 -58.19 -35.21 -72.22
CA ALA A 198 -59.01 -34.75 -73.34
C ALA A 198 -58.18 -34.59 -74.63
N GLU A 199 -56.98 -34.05 -74.52
CA GLU A 199 -56.08 -33.89 -75.66
C GLU A 199 -55.58 -35.25 -76.19
N LEU A 200 -55.31 -36.20 -75.29
CA LEU A 200 -54.94 -37.57 -75.68
C LEU A 200 -56.09 -38.25 -76.45
N VAL A 201 -57.34 -38.08 -76.02
CA VAL A 201 -58.52 -38.61 -76.72
C VAL A 201 -58.66 -38.01 -78.13
N ARG A 202 -58.42 -36.70 -78.28
CA ARG A 202 -58.41 -36.04 -79.61
C ARG A 202 -57.28 -36.58 -80.49
N ALA A 203 -56.08 -36.75 -79.95
CA ALA A 203 -54.93 -37.27 -80.69
C ALA A 203 -55.15 -38.70 -81.21
N PHE A 204 -55.91 -39.52 -80.49
CA PHE A 204 -56.32 -40.87 -80.93
C PHE A 204 -57.56 -40.89 -81.84
N GLY A 205 -58.10 -39.73 -82.24
CA GLY A 205 -59.21 -39.62 -83.18
C GLY A 205 -60.61 -39.74 -82.55
N GLY A 206 -60.71 -39.67 -81.22
CA GLY A 206 -61.97 -39.63 -80.49
C GLY A 206 -62.46 -38.20 -80.27
N GLN A 207 -63.76 -38.06 -79.97
CA GLN A 207 -64.35 -36.78 -79.55
C GLN A 207 -64.45 -36.79 -78.01
N PRO A 208 -63.75 -35.90 -77.28
CA PRO A 208 -63.78 -35.91 -75.83
C PRO A 208 -65.14 -35.42 -75.34
N ASP A 209 -65.86 -36.27 -74.61
CA ASP A 209 -67.02 -35.87 -73.82
C ASP A 209 -66.54 -35.44 -72.43
N GLU A 210 -66.76 -34.16 -72.11
CA GLU A 210 -66.19 -33.51 -70.93
C GLU A 210 -66.68 -34.13 -69.61
N ALA A 211 -67.92 -34.62 -69.59
CA ALA A 211 -68.53 -35.29 -68.45
C ALA A 211 -67.88 -36.65 -68.17
N SER A 212 -67.68 -37.48 -69.21
CA SER A 212 -67.07 -38.80 -69.07
C SER A 212 -65.57 -38.72 -68.74
N VAL A 213 -64.83 -37.77 -69.32
CA VAL A 213 -63.41 -37.52 -68.99
C VAL A 213 -63.26 -37.10 -67.53
N THR A 214 -64.07 -36.14 -67.08
CA THR A 214 -64.08 -35.69 -65.67
C THR A 214 -64.38 -36.85 -64.71
N ALA A 215 -65.43 -37.63 -64.98
CA ALA A 215 -65.81 -38.76 -64.14
C ALA A 215 -64.79 -39.92 -64.13
N ALA A 216 -64.00 -40.08 -65.20
CA ALA A 216 -62.93 -41.07 -65.27
C ALA A 216 -61.68 -40.62 -64.48
N VAL A 217 -61.28 -39.35 -64.64
CA VAL A 217 -60.15 -38.76 -63.91
C VAL A 217 -60.43 -38.71 -62.41
N ASP A 218 -61.61 -38.26 -62.00
CA ASP A 218 -61.96 -38.14 -60.57
C ASP A 218 -62.00 -39.52 -59.88
N ARG A 219 -62.57 -40.54 -60.54
CA ARG A 219 -62.51 -41.93 -60.04
C ARG A 219 -61.08 -42.42 -59.89
N ARG A 220 -60.17 -42.04 -60.80
CA ARG A 220 -58.80 -42.52 -60.76
C ARG A 220 -57.95 -41.81 -59.71
N LEU A 221 -58.22 -40.53 -59.45
CA LEU A 221 -57.62 -39.78 -58.37
C LEU A 221 -58.09 -40.25 -56.99
N GLN A 222 -59.39 -40.55 -56.81
CA GLN A 222 -59.90 -41.14 -55.57
C GLN A 222 -59.34 -42.53 -55.28
N ALA A 223 -59.01 -43.31 -56.31
CA ALA A 223 -58.41 -44.63 -56.13
C ALA A 223 -56.90 -44.58 -55.79
N ALA A 224 -56.25 -43.42 -55.93
CA ALA A 224 -54.81 -43.24 -55.72
C ALA A 224 -54.45 -42.43 -54.46
N SER A 225 -55.43 -41.77 -53.83
CA SER A 225 -55.33 -41.09 -52.53
C SER A 225 -55.67 -42.02 -51.38
#